data_AF-A0A9D8IG50-F1
#
_entry.id   AF-A0A9D8IG50-F1
#
_cell.length_a   1.000
_cell.length_b   1.000
_cell.length_c   1.000
_cell.angle_alpha   90.00
_cell.angle_beta   90.00
_cell.angle_gamma   90.00
#
_symmetry.space_group_name_H-M   'P 1'
#
loop_
_entity.id
_entity.type
_entity.pdbx_description
1 polymer ?
#
loop_
_entity_poly.entity_id
_entity_poly.type
_entity_poly.pdbx_seq_one_letter_code
_entity_poly.pdbx_strand_id
1 'polypeptide(L)' 'MTNQGVTPFFPNVPIVETKEISENLYIDLDEKGNLVSMTIEHAKEKAGMSEVSFLQMEKASI' A
#
# COMPACT_ATOMS: atom_id res chain seq x y z
N MET A 1 0.00 -32.00 -4.51
CA MET A 1 -0.38 -30.67 -5.05
C MET A 1 0.18 -29.64 -4.09
N THR A 2 1.30 -28.99 -4.44
CA THR A 2 1.89 -27.95 -3.59
C THR A 2 0.99 -26.71 -3.69
N ASN A 3 0.42 -26.27 -2.57
CA ASN A 3 -0.14 -24.92 -2.50
C ASN A 3 1.02 -23.97 -2.83
N GLN A 4 0.95 -23.31 -3.98
CA GLN A 4 1.92 -22.29 -4.36
C GLN A 4 1.74 -21.13 -3.39
N GLY A 5 2.54 -21.18 -2.32
CA GLY A 5 2.57 -20.17 -1.27
C GLY A 5 2.85 -18.82 -1.90
N VAL A 6 1.94 -17.89 -1.66
CA VAL A 6 2.08 -16.48 -2.02
C VAL A 6 3.42 -16.00 -1.42
N THR A 7 4.39 -15.70 -2.28
CA THR A 7 5.62 -15.07 -1.82
C THR A 7 5.28 -13.65 -1.37
N PRO A 8 5.53 -13.26 -0.11
CA PRO A 8 5.40 -11.87 0.30
C PRO A 8 6.35 -11.02 -0.55
N PHE A 9 5.79 -10.03 -1.24
CA PHE A 9 6.57 -9.04 -1.97
C PHE A 9 7.27 -8.15 -0.94
N PHE A 10 8.59 -8.30 -0.83
CA PHE A 10 9.42 -7.39 -0.04
C PHE A 10 10.15 -6.45 -1.00
N PRO A 11 9.74 -5.18 -1.12
CA PRO A 11 10.50 -4.22 -1.91
C PRO A 11 11.91 -4.05 -1.30
N ASN A 12 12.94 -4.05 -2.13
CA ASN A 12 14.33 -3.76 -1.71
C ASN A 12 14.54 -2.26 -1.37
N VAL A 13 13.47 -1.53 -1.08
CA VAL A 13 13.48 -0.09 -0.81
C VAL A 13 13.28 0.09 0.70
N PRO A 14 14.23 0.73 1.42
CA PRO A 14 14.07 1.00 2.84
C PRO A 14 12.85 1.89 3.10
N ILE A 15 12.02 1.46 4.05
CA ILE A 15 10.94 2.27 4.60
C ILE A 15 11.55 3.18 5.67
N VAL A 16 11.33 4.49 5.54
CA VAL A 16 11.83 5.47 6.51
C VAL A 16 10.72 6.18 7.26
N GLU A 17 9.49 6.10 6.77
CA GLU A 17 8.34 6.75 7.38
C GLU A 17 7.07 5.93 7.12
N THR A 18 6.30 5.65 8.17
CA THR A 18 4.93 5.12 8.08
C THR A 18 3.96 6.22 8.48
N LYS A 19 2.97 6.51 7.63
CA LYS A 19 1.92 7.50 7.90
C LYS A 19 0.57 6.83 8.02
N GLU A 20 -0.16 7.19 9.07
CA GLU A 20 -1.60 6.98 9.13
C GLU A 20 -2.30 8.05 8.28
N ILE A 21 -3.03 7.62 7.27
CA ILE A 21 -3.83 8.50 6.40
C ILE A 21 -5.27 8.57 6.91
N SER A 22 -5.77 7.47 7.48
CA SER A 22 -7.03 7.40 8.21
C SER A 22 -7.02 6.18 9.15
N GLU A 23 -8.04 6.04 10.00
CA GLU A 23 -8.18 4.99 11.04
C GLU A 23 -7.92 3.54 10.58
N ASN A 24 -7.87 3.25 9.27
CA ASN A 24 -7.60 1.92 8.74
C ASN A 24 -6.72 1.94 7.47
N LEU A 25 -6.04 3.04 7.19
CA LEU A 25 -5.19 3.21 6.00
C LEU A 25 -3.83 3.76 6.41
N TYR A 26 -2.80 2.97 6.16
CA TYR A 26 -1.41 3.34 6.40
C TYR A 26 -0.62 3.29 5.10
N ILE A 27 0.35 4.19 4.96
CA ILE A 27 1.31 4.17 3.86
C ILE A 27 2.74 4.17 4.39
N ASP A 28 3.61 3.44 3.70
CA ASP A 28 5.05 3.43 3.95
C ASP A 28 5.76 4.20 2.84
N LEU A 29 6.66 5.09 3.21
CA LEU A 29 7.40 5.96 2.31
C LEU A 29 8.91 5.69 2.39
N ASP A 30 9.58 5.85 1.25
CA ASP A 30 11.03 5.89 1.16
C ASP A 30 11.60 7.29 1.49
N GLU A 31 12.93 7.42 1.51
CA GLU A 31 13.64 8.69 1.77
C GLU A 31 13.27 9.84 0.84
N LYS A 32 12.71 9.54 -0.35
CA LYS A 32 12.29 10.53 -1.34
C LYS A 32 10.79 10.83 -1.25
N GLY A 33 10.07 10.18 -0.34
CA GLY A 33 8.62 10.29 -0.20
C GLY A 33 7.83 9.45 -1.22
N ASN A 34 8.45 8.48 -1.89
CA ASN A 34 7.73 7.56 -2.78
C ASN A 34 7.01 6.49 -1.97
N LEU A 35 5.83 6.10 -2.42
CA LEU A 35 5.05 5.00 -1.83
C LEU A 35 5.78 3.66 -2.02
N VAL A 36 6.16 3.03 -0.91
CA VAL A 36 6.76 1.69 -0.87
C VAL A 36 5.68 0.64 -0.65
N SER A 37 4.74 0.91 0.26
CA SER A 37 3.74 -0.05 0.73
C SER A 37 2.48 0.67 1.24
N MET A 38 1.34 -0.03 1.24
CA MET A 38 0.07 0.46 1.78
C MET A 38 -0.64 -0.68 2.51
N THR A 39 -1.12 -0.41 3.72
CA THR A 39 -1.91 -1.35 4.51
C THR A 39 -3.34 -0.83 4.67
N ILE A 40 -4.33 -1.65 4.29
CA ILE A 40 -5.75 -1.39 4.50
C ILE A 40 -6.28 -2.43 5.46
N GLU A 41 -6.63 -2.02 6.67
CA GLU A 41 -7.14 -2.91 7.71
C GLU A 41 -8.66 -3.10 7.59
N HIS A 42 -9.15 -4.27 8.03
CA HIS A 42 -10.58 -4.61 8.02
C HIS A 42 -11.26 -4.49 6.65
N ALA A 43 -10.51 -4.60 5.54
CA ALA A 43 -11.04 -4.42 4.18
C ALA A 43 -12.23 -5.36 3.84
N LYS A 44 -12.24 -6.57 4.41
CA LYS A 44 -13.34 -7.54 4.27
C LYS A 44 -14.55 -7.22 5.14
N GLU A 45 -14.35 -6.68 6.34
CA GLU A 45 -15.41 -6.32 7.30
C GLU A 45 -16.06 -4.98 6.97
N LYS A 46 -15.29 -4.07 6.37
CA LYS A 46 -15.82 -2.88 5.68
C LYS A 46 -16.53 -3.21 4.35
N ALA A 47 -16.72 -4.51 4.05
CA ALA A 47 -17.73 -5.22 3.25
C ALA A 47 -18.29 -4.62 1.93
N GLY A 48 -17.78 -3.49 1.47
CA GLY A 48 -18.09 -2.85 0.20
C GLY A 48 -16.85 -2.60 -0.67
N MET A 49 -15.65 -2.88 -0.15
CA MET A 49 -14.41 -2.86 -0.93
C MET A 49 -14.25 -4.19 -1.66
N SER A 50 -15.15 -4.48 -2.60
CA SER A 50 -14.97 -5.60 -3.54
C SER A 50 -13.82 -5.36 -4.51
N GLU A 51 -13.40 -4.10 -4.64
CA GLU A 51 -12.38 -3.65 -5.58
C GLU A 51 -11.53 -2.53 -4.96
N VAL A 52 -10.25 -2.54 -5.29
CA VAL A 52 -9.31 -1.45 -5.05
C VAL A 52 -8.76 -1.02 -6.40
N SER A 53 -8.91 0.26 -6.75
CA SER A 53 -8.34 0.85 -7.97
C SER A 53 -7.24 1.82 -7.57
N PHE A 54 -6.06 1.68 -8.18
CA PHE A 54 -4.94 2.62 -8.02
C PHE A 54 -4.83 3.49 -9.26
N LEU A 55 -4.83 4.81 -9.07
CA LEU A 55 -4.58 5.78 -10.14
C LEU A 55 -3.36 6.61 -9.77
N GLN A 56 -2.24 6.37 -10.46
CA GLN A 56 -1.08 7.24 -10.37
C GLN A 56 -1.30 8.48 -11.21
N MET A 57 -1.17 9.65 -10.59
CA MET A 57 -1.12 10.92 -11.28
C MET A 57 0.32 11.44 -11.23
N GLU A 58 0.86 11.86 -12.37
CA GLU A 58 2.12 12.60 -12.35
C GLU A 58 1.90 13.95 -11.69
N LYS A 59 2.89 14.41 -10.93
CA LYS A 59 2.87 15.76 -10.38
C LYS A 59 2.80 16.72 -11.57
N ALA A 60 1.72 17.50 -11.65
CA ALA A 60 1.63 18.57 -12.63
C ALA A 60 2.86 19.47 -12.44
N SER A 61 3.70 19.54 -13.48
CA SER A 61 4.77 20.53 -13.53
C SER A 61 4.09 21.86 -13.82
N ILE A 62 3.92 22.67 -12.77
CA ILE A 62 3.40 24.05 -12.86
C ILE A 62 4.61 24.97 -12.93
#